data_AF-A0A1G7N7G8-F1
#
_entry.id   AF-A0A1G7N7G8-F1
#
_cell.length_a   1.000
_cell.length_b   1.000
_cell.length_c   1.000
_cell.angle_alpha   90.00
_cell.angle_beta   90.00
_cell.angle_gamma   90.00
#
_symmetry.space_group_name_H-M   'P 1'
#
loop_
_entity.id
_entity.type
_entity.pdbx_description
1 polymer ?
#
loop_
_entity_poly.entity_id
_entity_poly.type
_entity_poly.pdbx_seq_one_letter_code
_entity_poly.pdbx_strand_id
1 'polypeptide(L)' 'MDAVQGGQSFTVTRDGHPIGQLVPLRRRRRFVSRQEFAAMSRTAPGTDLGRFRADQDATADAYPDDPYDR' A
#
# COMPACT_ATOMS: atom_id res chain seq x y z
N MET A 1 -7.78 -11.02 22.65
CA MET A 1 -7.28 -10.91 21.26
C MET A 1 -7.34 -9.48 20.73
N ASP A 2 -8.13 -8.58 21.35
CA ASP A 2 -8.34 -7.20 20.89
C ASP A 2 -7.06 -6.36 20.81
N ALA A 3 -6.11 -6.55 21.73
CA ALA A 3 -4.81 -5.89 21.71
C ALA A 3 -4.03 -6.15 20.40
N VAL A 4 -4.05 -7.40 19.92
CA VAL A 4 -3.40 -7.81 18.66
C VAL A 4 -4.18 -7.28 17.46
N GLN A 5 -5.51 -7.33 17.52
CA GLN A 5 -6.35 -6.69 16.52
C GLN A 5 -6.10 -5.17 16.44
N GLY A 6 -5.80 -4.53 17.57
CA GLY A 6 -5.43 -3.13 17.69
C GLY A 6 -3.99 -2.80 17.28
N GLY A 7 -3.19 -3.79 16.89
CA GLY A 7 -1.85 -3.57 16.34
C GLY A 7 -0.68 -3.91 17.27
N GLN A 8 -0.93 -4.43 18.47
CA GLN A 8 0.15 -4.85 19.38
C GLN A 8 0.68 -6.24 19.02
N SER A 9 1.99 -6.44 19.20
CA SER A 9 2.67 -7.72 18.97
C SER A 9 3.18 -8.31 20.28
N PHE A 10 3.11 -9.64 20.40
CA PHE A 10 3.52 -10.37 21.60
C PHE A 10 4.38 -11.58 21.25
N THR A 11 5.36 -11.90 22.11
CA THR A 11 6.10 -13.16 22.05
C THR A 11 5.37 -14.19 22.90
N VAL A 12 5.11 -15.36 22.33
CA VAL A 12 4.52 -16.50 23.04
C VAL A 12 5.66 -17.37 23.57
N THR A 13 5.66 -17.61 24.87
CA THR A 13 6.67 -18.44 25.54
C THR A 13 6.03 -19.67 26.19
N ARG A 14 6.75 -20.79 26.22
CA ARG A 14 6.45 -21.98 27.01
C ARG A 14 7.65 -22.27 27.90
N ASP A 15 7.43 -22.37 29.22
CA ASP A 15 8.50 -22.63 30.20
C ASP A 15 9.69 -21.66 30.06
N GLY A 16 9.39 -20.37 29.82
CA GLY A 16 10.41 -19.33 29.60
C GLY A 16 11.06 -19.33 28.21
N HIS A 17 10.77 -20.33 27.37
CA HIS A 17 11.33 -20.46 26.02
C HIS A 17 10.38 -19.87 24.97
N PRO A 18 10.84 -18.96 24.10
CA PRO A 18 10.03 -18.44 23.00
C PRO A 18 9.65 -19.55 22.02
N ILE A 19 8.35 -19.71 21.75
CA ILE A 19 7.80 -20.71 20.84
C ILE A 19 7.07 -20.10 19.65
N GLY A 20 6.79 -18.79 19.68
CA GLY A 20 6.11 -18.12 18.59
C GLY A 20 5.88 -16.64 18.84
N GLN A 21 5.24 -15.99 17.88
CA GLN A 21 4.81 -14.60 18.01
C GLN A 21 3.36 -14.48 17.58
N LEU A 22 2.62 -13.65 18.29
CA LEU A 22 1.30 -13.21 17.91
C LEU A 22 1.42 -11.79 17.39
N VAL A 23 1.41 -11.64 16.07
CA VAL A 23 1.54 -10.36 15.38
C VAL A 23 0.24 -10.02 14.65
N PRO A 24 -0.15 -8.73 14.60
CA PRO A 24 -1.30 -8.30 13.81
C PRO A 24 -1.07 -8.60 12.33
N LEU A 25 -2.05 -9.24 11.69
CA LEU A 25 -2.01 -9.42 10.24
C LEU A 25 -2.18 -8.05 9.56
N ARG A 26 -1.16 -7.62 8.84
CA ARG A 26 -1.22 -6.36 8.09
C ARG A 26 -2.17 -6.53 6.91
N ARG A 27 -3.35 -5.92 6.97
CA ARG A 27 -4.16 -5.70 5.77
C ARG A 27 -3.34 -4.83 4.83
N ARG A 28 -2.99 -5.36 3.65
CA ARG A 28 -2.46 -4.53 2.55
C ARG A 28 -3.50 -3.44 2.29
N ARG A 29 -3.20 -2.20 2.66
CA ARG A 29 -4.04 -1.04 2.36
C ARG A 29 -4.03 -0.87 0.84
N ARG A 30 -5.03 -1.44 0.16
CA ARG A 30 -5.27 -1.22 -1.27
C ARG A 30 -5.89 0.16 -1.51
N PHE A 31 -6.57 0.68 -0.50
CA PHE A 31 -7.21 1.99 -0.52
C PHE A 31 -6.70 2.82 0.66
N VAL A 32 -6.43 4.09 0.39
CA VAL A 32 -6.06 5.09 1.39
C VAL A 32 -7.07 6.23 1.32
N SER A 33 -7.36 6.85 2.45
CA SER A 33 -8.17 8.07 2.43
C SER A 33 -7.40 9.19 1.72
N ARG A 34 -8.14 10.21 1.23
CA ARG A 34 -7.51 11.41 0.66
C ARG A 34 -6.53 12.08 1.64
N GLN A 35 -6.88 12.09 2.93
CA GLN A 35 -6.04 12.66 3.98
C GLN A 35 -4.74 11.87 4.17
N GLU A 36 -4.81 10.54 4.20
CA GLU A 36 -3.63 9.68 4.34
C GLU A 36 -2.73 9.77 3.11
N PHE A 37 -3.31 9.78 1.91
CA PHE A 37 -2.55 10.00 0.68
C PHE A 37 -1.79 11.33 0.73
N ALA A 38 -2.47 12.43 1.04
CA ALA A 38 -1.83 13.73 1.18
C ALA A 38 -0.73 13.73 2.25
N ALA A 39 -0.97 13.06 3.39
CA ALA A 39 0.00 12.96 4.47
C ALA A 39 1.26 12.17 4.08
N MET A 40 1.10 11.08 3.35
CA MET A 40 2.20 10.25 2.84
C MET A 40 2.99 10.96 1.73
N SER A 41 2.33 11.77 0.90
CA SER A 41 2.95 12.49 -0.21
C SER A 41 3.60 13.82 0.19
N ARG A 42 3.58 14.24 1.48
CA ARG A 42 4.13 15.54 1.91
C ARG A 42 5.60 15.76 1.59
N THR A 43 6.39 14.69 1.52
CA THR A 43 7.82 14.75 1.20
C THR A 43 8.11 14.39 -0.25
N ALA A 44 7.07 14.22 -1.08
CA ALA A 44 7.25 13.97 -2.50
C ALA A 44 7.84 15.22 -3.18
N PRO A 45 8.76 15.07 -4.14
CA PRO A 45 9.25 16.19 -4.90
C PRO A 45 8.11 16.85 -5.69
N GLY A 46 8.19 18.17 -5.84
CA GLY A 46 7.31 18.91 -6.74
C GLY A 46 7.43 18.32 -8.16
N THR A 47 6.32 17.96 -8.76
CA THR A 47 6.27 17.35 -10.10
C THR A 47 5.58 18.33 -11.04
N ASP A 48 6.19 18.58 -12.20
CA ASP A 48 5.55 19.33 -13.27
C ASP A 48 4.41 18.49 -13.86
N LEU A 49 3.17 18.91 -13.61
CA LEU A 49 1.98 18.18 -14.03
C LEU A 49 1.79 18.15 -15.56
N GLY A 50 2.29 19.16 -16.28
CA GLY A 50 2.19 19.21 -17.73
C GLY A 50 3.15 18.21 -18.37
N ARG A 51 4.41 18.23 -17.94
CA ARG A 51 5.42 17.27 -18.38
C ARG A 51 5.05 15.84 -18.01
N PHE A 52 4.61 15.63 -16.77
CA PHE A 52 4.17 14.30 -16.32
C PHE A 52 3.05 13.75 -17.21
N ARG A 53 2.05 14.56 -17.56
CA ARG A 53 0.97 14.13 -18.46
C ARG A 53 1.47 13.82 -19.88
N ALA A 54 2.32 14.67 -20.44
CA ALA A 54 2.90 14.43 -21.76
C ALA A 54 3.70 13.11 -21.81
N ASP A 55 4.46 12.81 -20.75
CA ASP A 55 5.20 11.55 -20.63
C ASP A 55 4.25 10.34 -20.53
N GLN A 56 3.13 10.46 -19.80
CA GLN A 56 2.10 9.41 -19.76
C GLN A 56 1.45 9.20 -21.13
N ASP A 57 1.05 10.27 -21.81
CA ASP A 57 0.40 10.19 -23.13
C ASP A 57 1.35 9.60 -24.18
N ALA A 58 2.65 9.88 -24.09
CA ALA A 58 3.66 9.32 -24.99
C ALA A 58 3.98 7.84 -24.73
N THR A 59 3.71 7.33 -23.53
CA THR A 59 4.04 5.95 -23.12
C THR A 59 2.82 5.04 -23.03
N ALA A 60 1.63 5.60 -22.85
CA ALA A 60 0.39 4.84 -22.84
C ALA A 60 0.11 4.31 -24.24
N ASP A 61 -0.09 2.99 -24.35
CA ASP A 61 -0.69 2.43 -25.55
C ASP A 61 -2.17 2.84 -25.54
N ALA A 62 -2.56 3.71 -26.49
CA ALA A 62 -3.91 4.23 -26.61
C ALA A 62 -4.93 3.14 -27.01
N TYR A 63 -4.44 1.98 -27.47
CA TYR A 63 -5.24 0.79 -27.73
C TYR A 63 -4.77 -0.34 -26.80
N PRO A 64 -5.35 -0.50 -25.60
CA PRO A 64 -5.33 -1.82 -24.99
C PRO A 64 -5.92 -2.79 -26.02
N ASP A 65 -5.21 -3.88 -26.34
CA ASP A 65 -5.74 -5.00 -27.14
C ASP A 65 -7.19 -5.22 -26.69
N ASP A 66 -8.18 -4.87 -27.52
CA ASP A 66 -9.57 -5.08 -27.16
C ASP A 66 -9.73 -6.61 -27.09
N PRO A 67 -10.03 -7.18 -25.91
CA PRO A 67 -10.12 -8.63 -25.77
C PRO A 67 -11.26 -9.24 -26.61
N TYR A 68 -12.08 -8.40 -27.26
CA TYR A 68 -13.19 -8.77 -28.12
C TYR A 68 -13.02 -8.39 -29.60
N ASP A 69 -11.86 -7.89 -30.05
CA ASP A 69 -11.59 -7.53 -31.47
C ASP A 69 -11.31 -8.75 -32.38
N ARG A 70 -11.88 -9.93 -32.10
CA ARG A 70 -11.78 -11.15 -32.93
C ARG A 70 -13.11 -11.65 -33.47
#